data_AF-N2ABI7-F1
#
_entry.id   AF-N2ABI7-F1
#
_cell.length_a   1.000
_cell.length_b   1.000
_cell.length_c   1.000
_cell.angle_alpha   90.00
_cell.angle_beta   90.00
_cell.angle_gamma   90.00
#
_symmetry.space_group_name_H-M   'P 1'
#
loop_
_entity.id
_entity.type
_entity.pdbx_description
1 polymer ?
#
loop_
_entity_poly.entity_id
_entity_poly.type
_entity_poly.pdbx_seq_one_letter_code
_entity_poly.pdbx_strand_id
1 'polypeptide(L)'
;MQQYQFEKIYAQMEQEFGKIEKGTEDYHTLMIYPIESNLLKTYRKFPSSNSRRLLEAIGLVLYNIRSRYTGETYAVESFRNEDNARLEHAILMAFDPFTNEELRSLMTMDPDIDLTDKETLREIYAEPVICLLRIKESVDSWIKRMGSNGYFEFSESYMGPEISGDELVFAWTDTRDDEDV
;
A
#
# COMPACT_ATOMS: atom_id res chain seq x y z
N MET A 1 8.07 -5.84 -21.54
CA MET A 1 6.63 -5.48 -21.63
C MET A 1 6.05 -5.17 -20.25
N GLN A 2 6.19 -6.06 -19.26
CA GLN A 2 5.68 -5.84 -17.89
C GLN A 2 6.15 -4.53 -17.23
N GLN A 3 7.45 -4.22 -17.29
CA GLN A 3 7.99 -2.99 -16.70
C GLN A 3 7.39 -1.71 -17.30
N TYR A 4 7.15 -1.68 -18.62
CA TYR A 4 6.57 -0.50 -19.28
C TYR A 4 5.15 -0.19 -18.82
N GLN A 5 4.35 -1.24 -18.56
CA GLN A 5 2.98 -1.06 -18.05
C GLN A 5 3.00 -0.52 -16.62
N PHE A 6 3.88 -1.03 -15.77
CA PHE A 6 4.05 -0.49 -14.42
C PHE A 6 4.55 0.97 -14.40
N GLU A 7 5.56 1.30 -15.20
CA GLU A 7 6.01 2.70 -15.33
C GLU A 7 4.88 3.62 -15.83
N LYS A 8 4.04 3.13 -16.74
CA LYS A 8 2.89 3.89 -17.24
C LYS A 8 1.89 4.20 -16.14
N ILE A 9 1.48 3.22 -15.32
CA ILE A 9 0.51 3.49 -14.25
C ILE A 9 1.11 4.40 -13.17
N TYR A 10 2.40 4.26 -12.83
CA TYR A 10 3.05 5.19 -11.90
C TYR A 10 3.00 6.63 -12.39
N ALA A 11 3.38 6.86 -13.65
CA ALA A 11 3.35 8.20 -14.24
C ALA A 11 1.92 8.78 -14.32
N GLN A 12 0.93 7.94 -14.66
CA GLN A 12 -0.47 8.38 -14.72
C GLN A 12 -1.01 8.77 -13.34
N MET A 13 -0.72 7.97 -12.30
CA MET A 13 -1.18 8.25 -10.95
C MET A 13 -0.45 9.46 -10.34
N GLU A 14 0.85 9.62 -10.60
CA GLU A 14 1.60 10.84 -10.19
C GLU A 14 1.05 12.09 -10.88
N GLN A 15 0.72 12.00 -12.18
CA GLN A 15 0.13 13.13 -12.90
C GLN A 15 -1.24 13.53 -12.33
N GLU A 16 -2.02 12.56 -11.87
CA GLU A 16 -3.40 12.78 -11.42
C GLU A 16 -3.50 13.21 -9.95
N PHE A 17 -2.71 12.60 -9.06
CA PHE A 17 -2.80 12.81 -7.61
C PHE A 17 -1.60 13.59 -7.05
N GLY A 18 -0.53 13.75 -7.83
CA GLY A 18 0.71 14.35 -7.38
C GLY A 18 1.62 13.36 -6.67
N LYS A 19 2.50 13.90 -5.82
CA LYS A 19 3.46 13.13 -5.02
C LYS A 19 3.75 13.84 -3.71
N ILE A 20 4.13 13.05 -2.71
CA ILE A 20 4.63 13.56 -1.44
C ILE A 20 6.00 14.21 -1.67
N GLU A 21 6.20 15.42 -1.18
CA GLU A 21 7.50 16.08 -1.20
C GLU A 21 8.45 15.38 -0.23
N LYS A 22 9.71 15.22 -0.63
CA LYS A 22 10.70 14.58 0.23
C LYS A 22 10.95 15.43 1.47
N GLY A 23 10.85 14.83 2.65
CA GLY A 23 10.95 15.51 3.94
C GLY A 23 9.61 15.93 4.52
N THR A 24 8.50 15.65 3.84
CA THR A 24 7.14 15.93 4.34
C THR A 24 6.35 14.65 4.61
N GLU A 25 7.00 13.48 4.65
CA GLU A 25 6.36 12.19 4.86
C GLU A 25 5.63 12.09 6.21
N ASP A 26 6.08 12.84 7.22
CA ASP A 26 5.48 12.86 8.56
C ASP A 26 4.00 13.29 8.57
N TYR A 27 3.57 14.10 7.59
CA TYR A 27 2.16 14.48 7.45
C TYR A 27 1.27 13.32 6.95
N HIS A 28 1.89 12.28 6.42
CA HIS A 28 1.24 11.13 5.80
C HIS A 28 1.43 9.85 6.63
N THR A 29 2.05 9.93 7.82
CA THR A 29 2.38 8.78 8.66
C THR A 29 1.15 7.93 9.00
N LEU A 30 -0.02 8.53 9.21
CA LEU A 30 -1.25 7.79 9.51
C LEU A 30 -1.67 6.83 8.39
N MET A 31 -1.28 7.10 7.14
CA MET A 31 -1.53 6.23 5.99
C MET A 31 -0.32 5.36 5.65
N ILE A 32 0.90 5.91 5.69
CA ILE A 32 2.13 5.17 5.38
C ILE A 32 2.34 4.03 6.38
N TYR A 33 2.18 4.29 7.67
CA TYR A 33 2.46 3.32 8.72
C TYR A 33 1.68 2.01 8.58
N PRO A 34 0.32 1.99 8.47
CA PRO A 34 -0.40 0.73 8.33
C PRO A 34 0.00 -0.04 7.06
N ILE A 35 0.30 0.66 5.96
CA ILE A 35 0.79 0.02 4.72
C ILE A 35 2.15 -0.66 4.97
N GLU A 36 3.14 0.07 5.49
CA GLU A 36 4.50 -0.45 5.71
C GLU A 36 4.52 -1.55 6.78
N SER A 37 3.69 -1.42 7.82
CA SER A 37 3.50 -2.44 8.86
C SER A 37 2.97 -3.75 8.27
N ASN A 38 1.90 -3.69 7.49
CA ASN A 38 1.31 -4.86 6.84
C ASN A 38 2.30 -5.54 5.87
N LEU A 39 3.05 -4.73 5.12
CA LEU A 39 4.09 -5.20 4.22
C LEU A 39 5.19 -5.94 4.99
N LEU A 40 5.67 -5.38 6.09
CA LEU A 40 6.74 -6.00 6.88
C LEU A 40 6.30 -7.30 7.52
N LYS A 41 5.10 -7.34 8.13
CA LYS A 41 4.50 -8.57 8.68
C LYS A 41 4.39 -9.66 7.60
N THR A 42 3.93 -9.28 6.40
CA THR A 42 3.80 -10.21 5.27
C THR A 42 5.17 -10.74 4.82
N TYR A 43 6.19 -9.89 4.72
CA TYR A 43 7.54 -10.29 4.35
C TYR A 43 8.19 -11.21 5.38
N ARG A 44 8.05 -10.94 6.68
CA ARG A 44 8.55 -11.81 7.76
C ARG A 44 8.02 -13.24 7.61
N LYS A 45 6.73 -13.37 7.28
CA LYS A 45 6.07 -14.66 7.08
C LYS A 45 6.42 -15.32 5.75
N PHE A 46 6.62 -14.53 4.70
CA PHE A 46 6.88 -15.00 3.35
C PHE A 46 8.03 -14.23 2.68
N PRO A 47 9.31 -14.54 3.00
CA PRO A 47 10.46 -13.78 2.48
C PRO A 47 10.64 -13.81 0.95
N SER A 48 9.98 -14.72 0.24
CA SER A 48 9.90 -14.71 -1.23
C SER A 48 9.15 -13.48 -1.77
N SER A 49 8.25 -12.91 -0.96
CA SER A 49 7.51 -11.66 -1.20
C SER A 49 8.41 -10.44 -1.00
N ASN A 50 9.51 -10.39 -1.74
CA ASN A 50 10.59 -9.44 -1.58
C ASN A 50 10.32 -8.08 -2.27
N SER A 51 11.27 -7.14 -2.18
CA SER A 51 11.12 -5.77 -2.67
C SER A 51 10.83 -5.70 -4.19
N ARG A 52 11.34 -6.65 -5.00
CA ARG A 52 11.00 -6.70 -6.42
C ARG A 52 9.54 -7.07 -6.65
N ARG A 53 9.00 -7.99 -5.85
CA ARG A 53 7.58 -8.35 -5.87
C ARG A 53 6.71 -7.21 -5.34
N LEU A 54 7.22 -6.44 -4.38
CA LEU A 54 6.54 -5.25 -3.87
C LEU A 54 6.35 -4.18 -4.95
N LEU A 55 7.34 -3.94 -5.81
CA LEU A 55 7.14 -3.03 -6.95
C LEU A 55 5.97 -3.50 -7.82
N GLU A 56 5.87 -4.78 -8.15
CA GLU A 56 4.76 -5.30 -8.94
C GLU A 56 3.42 -5.17 -8.20
N ALA A 57 3.40 -5.45 -6.90
CA ALA A 57 2.22 -5.32 -6.05
C ALA A 57 1.69 -3.88 -6.01
N ILE A 58 2.57 -2.88 -5.82
CA ILE A 58 2.16 -1.47 -5.84
C ILE A 58 1.53 -1.12 -7.20
N GLY A 59 2.14 -1.53 -8.31
CA GLY A 59 1.57 -1.32 -9.63
C GLY A 59 0.19 -1.97 -9.81
N LEU A 60 0.02 -3.20 -9.31
CA LEU A 60 -1.27 -3.91 -9.33
C LEU A 60 -2.34 -3.20 -8.50
N VAL A 61 -1.98 -2.73 -7.30
CA VAL A 61 -2.86 -1.93 -6.43
C VAL A 61 -3.30 -0.65 -7.13
N LEU A 62 -2.39 0.08 -7.77
CA LEU A 62 -2.73 1.31 -8.49
C LEU A 62 -3.68 1.05 -9.67
N TYR A 63 -3.50 -0.05 -10.40
CA TYR A 63 -4.46 -0.46 -11.43
C TYR A 63 -5.84 -0.82 -10.83
N ASN A 64 -5.86 -1.49 -9.68
CA ASN A 64 -7.09 -1.83 -8.97
C ASN A 64 -7.86 -0.57 -8.53
N ILE A 65 -7.16 0.37 -7.88
CA ILE A 65 -7.70 1.68 -7.50
C ILE A 65 -8.25 2.42 -8.72
N ARG A 66 -7.44 2.55 -9.78
CA ARG A 66 -7.83 3.25 -11.01
C ARG A 66 -9.07 2.65 -11.66
N SER A 67 -9.15 1.33 -11.73
CA SER A 67 -10.31 0.61 -12.24
C SER A 67 -11.61 0.99 -11.51
N ARG A 68 -11.54 1.20 -10.19
CA ARG A 68 -12.73 1.50 -9.38
C ARG A 68 -13.31 2.88 -9.64
N TYR A 69 -12.48 3.93 -9.63
CA TYR A 69 -12.98 5.29 -9.82
C TYR A 69 -13.16 5.67 -11.29
N THR A 70 -12.51 4.98 -12.24
CA THR A 70 -12.72 5.24 -13.68
C THR A 70 -13.77 4.30 -14.31
N GLY A 71 -13.87 3.07 -13.83
CA GLY A 71 -14.59 1.97 -14.48
C GLY A 71 -13.84 1.31 -15.64
N GLU A 72 -12.58 1.68 -15.88
CA GLU A 72 -11.73 1.06 -16.91
C GLU A 72 -11.24 -0.32 -16.45
N THR A 73 -11.14 -1.27 -17.39
CA THR A 73 -10.56 -2.59 -17.11
C THR A 73 -9.16 -2.72 -17.68
N TYR A 74 -8.28 -3.39 -16.94
CA TYR A 74 -6.88 -3.57 -17.31
C TYR A 74 -6.48 -5.05 -17.32
N ALA A 75 -5.79 -5.48 -18.38
CA ALA A 75 -5.28 -6.84 -18.50
C ALA A 75 -3.98 -7.00 -17.69
N VAL A 76 -4.11 -7.10 -16.36
CA VAL A 76 -2.97 -7.19 -15.42
C VAL A 76 -2.77 -8.57 -14.79
N GLU A 77 -3.67 -9.52 -15.08
CA GLU A 77 -3.67 -10.85 -14.47
C GLU A 77 -2.37 -11.63 -14.73
N SER A 78 -1.79 -11.48 -15.92
CA SER A 78 -0.53 -12.12 -16.27
C SER A 78 0.67 -11.63 -15.47
N PHE A 79 0.53 -10.55 -14.70
CA PHE A 79 1.57 -10.03 -13.81
C PHE A 79 1.45 -10.55 -12.39
N ARG A 80 0.33 -11.18 -12.02
CA ARG A 80 0.11 -11.71 -10.68
C ARG A 80 0.84 -13.03 -10.50
N ASN A 81 1.48 -13.17 -9.34
CA ASN A 81 2.01 -14.42 -8.82
C ASN A 81 1.71 -14.46 -7.31
N GLU A 82 2.00 -15.59 -6.68
CA GLU A 82 1.69 -15.76 -5.26
C GLU A 82 2.38 -14.71 -4.37
N ASP A 83 3.63 -14.35 -4.69
CA ASP A 83 4.42 -13.44 -3.86
C ASP A 83 3.92 -11.99 -3.95
N ASN A 84 3.62 -11.48 -5.14
CA ASN A 84 3.08 -10.13 -5.28
C ASN A 84 1.59 -10.04 -4.89
N ALA A 85 0.82 -11.12 -5.01
CA ALA A 85 -0.56 -11.16 -4.56
C ALA A 85 -0.70 -11.04 -3.04
N ARG A 86 0.21 -11.67 -2.27
CA ARG A 86 0.24 -11.50 -0.80
C ARG A 86 0.50 -10.04 -0.41
N LEU A 87 1.45 -9.38 -1.09
CA LEU A 87 1.78 -7.98 -0.83
C LEU A 87 0.67 -7.03 -1.26
N GLU A 88 0.02 -7.30 -2.41
CA GLU A 88 -1.15 -6.52 -2.84
C GLU A 88 -2.26 -6.59 -1.79
N HIS A 89 -2.57 -7.78 -1.30
CA HIS A 89 -3.58 -7.95 -0.26
C HIS A 89 -3.19 -7.19 1.02
N ALA A 90 -1.92 -7.28 1.44
CA ALA A 90 -1.40 -6.56 2.61
C ALA A 90 -1.55 -5.03 2.50
N ILE A 91 -1.26 -4.49 1.31
CA ILE A 91 -1.44 -3.06 1.01
C ILE A 91 -2.93 -2.69 1.08
N LEU A 92 -3.79 -3.43 0.38
CA LEU A 92 -5.21 -3.12 0.31
C LEU A 92 -5.90 -3.23 1.68
N MET A 93 -5.48 -4.17 2.54
CA MET A 93 -6.01 -4.26 3.91
C MET A 93 -5.84 -2.97 4.72
N ALA A 94 -4.87 -2.11 4.36
CA ALA A 94 -4.59 -0.89 5.10
C ALA A 94 -5.59 0.26 4.82
N PHE A 95 -6.23 0.31 3.65
CA PHE A 95 -7.04 1.47 3.28
C PHE A 95 -8.20 1.14 2.33
N ASP A 96 -8.31 -0.09 1.85
CA ASP A 96 -9.28 -0.43 0.82
C ASP A 96 -10.60 -0.96 1.42
N PRO A 97 -11.73 -0.21 1.34
CA PRO A 97 -12.99 -0.64 1.92
C PRO A 97 -13.63 -1.85 1.22
N PHE A 98 -13.08 -2.34 0.12
CA PHE A 98 -13.58 -3.55 -0.55
C PHE A 98 -12.76 -4.79 -0.20
N THR A 99 -11.59 -4.58 0.42
CA THR A 99 -10.73 -5.66 0.92
C THR A 99 -10.86 -5.79 2.43
N ASN A 100 -10.98 -4.67 3.14
CA ASN A 100 -11.14 -4.63 4.59
C ASN A 100 -12.60 -4.27 4.97
N GLU A 101 -13.33 -5.26 5.50
CA GLU A 101 -14.75 -5.12 5.89
C GLU A 101 -14.94 -4.21 7.12
N GLU A 102 -13.98 -4.20 8.05
CA GLU A 102 -14.03 -3.32 9.23
C GLU A 102 -13.90 -1.86 8.80
N LEU A 103 -12.91 -1.56 7.96
CA LEU A 103 -12.75 -0.23 7.37
C LEU A 103 -14.00 0.17 6.58
N ARG A 104 -14.55 -0.74 5.76
CA ARG A 104 -15.80 -0.48 5.04
C ARG A 104 -16.92 -0.06 5.98
N SER A 105 -17.09 -0.83 7.06
CA SER A 105 -18.15 -0.61 8.04
C SER A 105 -18.01 0.78 8.65
N LEU A 106 -16.80 1.16 9.09
CA LEU A 106 -16.50 2.49 9.63
C LEU A 106 -16.77 3.61 8.62
N MET A 107 -16.34 3.47 7.38
CA MET A 107 -16.56 4.48 6.34
C MET A 107 -18.04 4.67 6.05
N THR A 108 -18.82 3.58 5.96
CA THR A 108 -20.27 3.65 5.68
C THR A 108 -21.11 4.11 6.87
N MET A 109 -20.51 4.36 8.04
CA MET A 109 -21.20 5.05 9.13
C MET A 109 -21.42 6.54 8.83
N ASP A 110 -20.57 7.11 7.98
CA ASP A 110 -20.74 8.47 7.48
C ASP A 110 -21.75 8.45 6.30
N PRO A 111 -22.93 9.09 6.45
CA PRO A 111 -23.93 9.10 5.38
C PRO A 111 -23.48 9.88 4.13
N ASP A 112 -22.43 10.71 4.23
CA ASP A 112 -21.89 11.46 3.09
C ASP A 112 -20.92 10.62 2.24
N ILE A 113 -20.53 9.42 2.69
CA ILE A 113 -19.65 8.52 1.95
C ILE A 113 -20.48 7.51 1.12
N ASP A 114 -20.55 7.74 -0.19
CA ASP A 114 -21.09 6.78 -1.17
C ASP A 114 -19.96 6.01 -1.89
N LEU A 115 -19.72 4.76 -1.47
CA LEU A 115 -18.72 3.89 -2.09
C LEU A 115 -19.10 3.40 -3.51
N THR A 116 -20.27 3.75 -4.02
CA THR A 116 -20.65 3.50 -5.42
C THR A 116 -20.39 4.69 -6.33
N ASP A 117 -20.19 5.88 -5.75
CA ASP A 117 -19.86 7.09 -6.48
C ASP A 117 -18.37 7.14 -6.84
N LYS A 118 -18.11 7.43 -8.12
CA LYS A 118 -16.75 7.41 -8.67
C LYS A 118 -15.90 8.56 -8.16
N GLU A 119 -16.49 9.73 -7.94
CA GLU A 119 -15.73 10.88 -7.45
C GLU A 119 -15.38 10.72 -5.97
N THR A 120 -16.33 10.21 -5.18
CA THR A 120 -16.10 9.81 -3.78
C THR A 120 -14.97 8.78 -3.67
N LEU A 121 -14.97 7.74 -4.52
CA LEU A 121 -13.87 6.78 -4.57
C LEU A 121 -12.54 7.43 -4.94
N ARG A 122 -12.53 8.34 -5.92
CA ARG A 122 -11.33 9.07 -6.33
C ARG A 122 -10.75 9.89 -5.17
N GLU A 123 -11.60 10.56 -4.39
CA GLU A 123 -11.19 11.34 -3.21
C GLU A 123 -10.63 10.46 -2.10
N ILE A 124 -11.31 9.37 -1.76
CA ILE A 124 -10.87 8.39 -0.76
C ILE A 124 -9.48 7.84 -1.08
N TYR A 125 -9.22 7.54 -2.35
CA TYR A 125 -7.94 6.95 -2.77
C TYR A 125 -6.82 7.97 -2.96
N ALA A 126 -7.08 9.28 -2.88
CA ALA A 126 -6.05 10.30 -3.15
C ALA A 126 -4.84 10.16 -2.22
N GLU A 127 -5.08 10.07 -0.92
CA GLU A 127 -4.03 9.93 0.11
C GLU A 127 -3.28 8.58 0.01
N PRO A 128 -3.96 7.41 -0.06
CA PRO A 128 -3.29 6.14 -0.32
C PRO A 128 -2.42 6.13 -1.58
N VAL A 129 -2.87 6.73 -2.68
CA VAL A 129 -2.12 6.75 -3.94
C VAL A 129 -0.80 7.48 -3.79
N ILE A 130 -0.78 8.68 -3.22
CA ILE A 130 0.47 9.44 -3.06
C ILE A 130 1.42 8.76 -2.07
N CYS A 131 0.90 8.09 -1.04
CA CYS A 131 1.68 7.28 -0.11
C CYS A 131 2.33 6.08 -0.82
N LEU A 132 1.58 5.37 -1.66
CA LEU A 132 2.09 4.24 -2.44
C LEU A 132 3.18 4.65 -3.43
N LEU A 133 3.01 5.79 -4.09
CA LEU A 133 4.06 6.34 -4.97
C LEU A 133 5.33 6.67 -4.19
N ARG A 134 5.20 7.24 -2.97
CA ARG A 134 6.35 7.52 -2.11
C ARG A 134 7.04 6.25 -1.62
N ILE A 135 6.28 5.25 -1.20
CA ILE A 135 6.80 3.93 -0.83
C ILE A 135 7.52 3.30 -2.04
N LYS A 136 6.94 3.34 -3.24
CA LYS A 136 7.56 2.85 -4.48
C LYS A 136 8.93 3.46 -4.71
N GLU A 137 9.08 4.78 -4.56
CA GLU A 137 10.39 5.45 -4.70
C GLU A 137 11.42 4.96 -3.66
N SER A 138 10.97 4.72 -2.42
CA SER A 138 11.80 4.12 -1.38
C SER A 138 12.23 2.70 -1.77
N VAL A 139 11.30 1.88 -2.25
CA VAL A 139 11.55 0.51 -2.73
C VAL A 139 12.59 0.50 -3.84
N ASP A 140 12.44 1.34 -4.86
CA ASP A 140 13.41 1.48 -5.95
C ASP A 140 14.81 1.85 -5.45
N SER A 141 14.87 2.78 -4.49
CA SER A 141 16.14 3.26 -3.92
C SER A 141 16.86 2.14 -3.18
N TRP A 142 16.13 1.36 -2.38
CA TRP A 142 16.71 0.29 -1.59
C TRP A 142 17.00 -0.97 -2.39
N ILE A 143 16.25 -1.26 -3.45
CA ILE A 143 16.62 -2.31 -4.40
C ILE A 143 17.97 -2.01 -5.05
N LYS A 144 18.19 -0.76 -5.46
CA LYS A 144 19.47 -0.33 -6.07
C LYS A 144 20.65 -0.42 -5.10
N ARG A 145 20.41 -0.19 -3.80
CA ARG A 145 21.46 -0.16 -2.77
C ARG A 145 21.78 -1.52 -2.16
N MET A 146 20.74 -2.33 -1.91
CA MET A 146 20.80 -3.53 -1.07
C MET A 146 20.22 -4.77 -1.74
N GLY A 147 19.78 -4.69 -3.00
CA GLY A 147 19.33 -5.84 -3.77
C GLY A 147 17.86 -6.20 -3.52
N SER A 148 17.47 -7.45 -3.82
CA SER A 148 16.05 -7.83 -3.93
C SER A 148 15.23 -7.71 -2.66
N ASN A 149 15.87 -7.67 -1.49
CA ASN A 149 15.21 -7.54 -0.18
C ASN A 149 15.41 -6.16 0.44
N GLY A 150 16.11 -5.26 -0.24
CA GLY A 150 16.68 -4.05 0.37
C GLY A 150 15.66 -3.16 1.08
N TYR A 151 14.45 -3.05 0.55
CA TYR A 151 13.41 -2.25 1.20
C TYR A 151 12.97 -2.86 2.53
N PHE A 152 12.80 -4.19 2.59
CA PHE A 152 12.38 -4.85 3.82
C PHE A 152 13.49 -4.88 4.87
N GLU A 153 14.75 -5.00 4.45
CA GLU A 153 15.89 -4.85 5.36
C GLU A 153 15.97 -3.43 5.93
N PHE A 154 15.67 -2.41 5.12
CA PHE A 154 15.52 -1.05 5.59
C PHE A 154 14.33 -0.90 6.55
N SER A 155 13.14 -1.42 6.20
CA SER A 155 11.95 -1.41 7.05
C SER A 155 12.17 -2.07 8.41
N GLU A 156 12.86 -3.21 8.44
CA GLU A 156 13.23 -3.81 9.73
C GLU A 156 14.09 -2.88 10.58
N SER A 157 15.02 -2.15 9.96
CA SER A 157 15.95 -1.31 10.71
C SER A 157 15.31 -0.09 11.37
N TYR A 158 14.21 0.45 10.82
CA TYR A 158 13.59 1.67 11.36
C TYR A 158 12.27 1.43 12.11
N MET A 159 11.45 0.43 11.73
CA MET A 159 10.16 0.16 12.38
C MET A 159 10.01 -1.29 12.85
N GLY A 160 10.98 -2.15 12.57
CA GLY A 160 10.94 -3.57 12.94
C GLY A 160 10.62 -3.84 14.42
N PRO A 161 11.29 -3.17 15.38
CA PRO A 161 11.03 -3.37 16.81
C PRO A 161 9.63 -2.97 17.27
N GLU A 162 8.96 -2.06 16.56
CA GLU A 162 7.62 -1.55 16.89
C GLU A 162 6.51 -2.44 16.31
N ILE A 163 6.85 -3.28 15.34
CA ILE A 163 5.90 -4.16 14.66
C ILE A 163 5.94 -5.54 15.32
N SER A 164 4.81 -5.93 15.89
CA SER A 164 4.56 -7.27 16.42
C SER A 164 3.30 -7.89 15.81
N GLY A 165 3.14 -9.20 16.03
CA GLY A 165 2.00 -9.97 15.55
C GLY A 165 1.93 -10.17 14.04
N ASP A 166 0.92 -10.94 13.63
CA ASP A 166 0.66 -11.31 12.23
C ASP A 166 -0.58 -10.58 11.65
N GLU A 167 -1.35 -9.88 12.49
CA GLU A 167 -2.59 -9.24 12.09
C GLU A 167 -2.34 -7.98 11.25
N LEU A 168 -3.06 -7.86 10.14
CA LEU A 168 -2.98 -6.71 9.24
C LEU A 168 -3.88 -5.58 9.75
N VAL A 169 -3.39 -4.36 9.69
CA VAL A 169 -4.02 -3.16 10.29
C VAL A 169 -4.39 -2.13 9.22
N PHE A 170 -5.37 -1.27 9.52
CA PHE A 170 -5.79 -0.14 8.67
C PHE A 170 -5.70 1.22 9.37
N ALA A 171 -5.30 1.22 10.64
CA ALA A 171 -5.05 2.42 11.42
C ALA A 171 -3.81 2.20 12.29
N TRP A 172 -3.15 3.30 12.66
CA TRP A 172 -2.14 3.25 13.71
C TRP A 172 -2.85 3.08 15.06
N THR A 173 -2.73 1.90 15.64
CA THR A 173 -3.06 1.66 17.04
C THR A 173 -1.74 1.66 17.81
N ASP A 174 -1.59 2.57 18.77
CA ASP A 174 -0.50 2.51 19.76
C ASP A 174 -0.73 1.27 20.63
N THR A 175 -0.41 0.08 20.12
CA THR A 175 -0.40 -1.15 20.92
C THR A 175 0.92 -1.20 21.68
N ARG A 176 1.14 -0.19 22.52
CA ARG A 176 1.69 -0.47 23.83
C ARG A 176 0.53 -1.10 24.59
N ASP A 177 0.42 -2.42 24.44
CA ASP A 177 -0.40 -3.20 25.35
C ASP A 177 0.07 -2.82 26.75
N ASP A 178 -0.81 -2.11 27.47
CA ASP A 178 -0.76 -1.98 28.91
C ASP A 178 -0.92 -3.42 29.47
N GLU A 179 0.16 -4.20 29.44
CA GLU A 179 0.37 -5.32 30.37
C GLU A 179 0.61 -4.72 31.76
N ASP A 180 -0.43 -4.14 32.36
CA ASP A 180 -0.48 -3.78 33.77
C ASP A 180 -1.93 -3.91 34.28
N VAL A 181 -2.35 -5.15 34.55
CA VAL A 181 -3.29 -5.52 35.64
C VAL A 181 -2.86 -6.84 36.28
#